data_AF-A0A926II03-F1
#
_entry.id   AF-A0A926II03-F1
#
_cell.length_a   1.000
_cell.length_b   1.000
_cell.length_c   1.000
_cell.angle_alpha   90.00
_cell.angle_beta   90.00
_cell.angle_gamma   90.00
#
_symmetry.space_group_name_H-M   'P 1'
#
loop_
_entity.id
_entity.type
_entity.pdbx_description
1 polymer ?
#
loop_
_entity_poly.entity_id
_entity_poly.type
_entity_poly.pdbx_seq_one_letter_code
_entity_poly.pdbx_strand_id
1 'polypeptide(L)'
;MKKLLAVVLAAVMVLSLGVVAFAADGDTMDDISAITNDKLAVEGDLTTGKLYVKGTQDDVLASGTQNATSDITLYIPVSQITASFVAADDSALTGTGVTAKLADILSDGDLVRFSKKFEEGGKAVKSVKWVEEKVATAEGTGTGRAYYIEIKLNEDLTDEETKVELKYTFTTKENIEGKTGYAIKKGAKLTGDVVFYVENGEMRLDDTATVGASGYYAKAEKNEDNSLEWEDNNNTIAKLEFSANDDPDAFYPRMTTSWELAIGDSINNKNFEGTDAVVRAFRAAPVEIPCTSRASFYLYMPAEFGDDVDPADVAIYEVKDNEFVDVTSKFEYVETDEDGNDIDGFLTRTRTLGVYVICEKAVEETALVDGTPVPEKENPGTGRF
;
A
#
# COMPACT_ATOMS: atom_id res chain seq x y z
N MET A 1 68.68 -12.92 -2.03
CA MET A 1 67.36 -13.59 -2.07
C MET A 1 66.38 -12.76 -1.26
N LYS A 2 65.46 -12.05 -1.92
CA LYS A 2 64.22 -11.40 -1.41
C LYS A 2 63.74 -10.39 -2.48
N LYS A 3 63.32 -10.92 -3.63
CA LYS A 3 62.56 -10.23 -4.68
C LYS A 3 61.82 -11.31 -5.47
N LEU A 4 60.73 -11.86 -4.91
CA LEU A 4 59.89 -12.85 -5.60
C LEU A 4 58.53 -13.11 -4.91
N LEU A 5 57.94 -12.10 -4.26
CA LEU A 5 56.66 -12.28 -3.55
C LEU A 5 55.58 -11.24 -3.87
N ALA A 6 55.73 -10.44 -4.94
CA ALA A 6 54.75 -9.39 -5.28
C ALA A 6 54.27 -9.39 -6.74
N VAL A 7 54.41 -10.49 -7.49
CA VAL A 7 54.00 -10.54 -8.92
C VAL A 7 53.02 -11.67 -9.25
N VAL A 8 52.64 -12.53 -8.28
CA VAL A 8 51.69 -13.63 -8.55
C VAL A 8 50.22 -13.24 -8.28
N LEU A 9 49.95 -12.07 -7.68
CA LEU A 9 48.59 -11.66 -7.34
C LEU A 9 47.87 -10.86 -8.46
N ALA A 10 48.51 -10.60 -9.60
CA ALA A 10 47.95 -9.76 -10.66
C ALA A 10 47.62 -10.49 -11.97
N ALA A 11 47.56 -11.83 -11.99
CA ALA A 11 47.38 -12.58 -13.24
C ALA A 11 46.32 -13.71 -13.20
N VAL A 12 45.37 -13.70 -12.26
CA VAL A 12 44.25 -14.67 -12.21
C VAL A 12 42.90 -13.98 -12.02
N MET A 13 42.69 -12.82 -12.66
CA MET A 13 41.36 -12.18 -12.75
C MET A 13 40.77 -12.21 -14.16
N VAL A 14 41.14 -13.18 -14.98
CA VAL A 14 40.53 -13.34 -16.32
C VAL A 14 40.32 -14.83 -16.60
N LEU A 15 39.03 -15.17 -16.82
CA LEU A 15 38.43 -16.44 -17.31
C LEU A 15 37.82 -17.40 -16.26
N SER A 16 36.62 -17.03 -15.81
CA SER A 16 35.34 -17.72 -16.07
C SER A 16 35.12 -19.22 -15.71
N LEU A 17 33.90 -19.45 -15.19
CA LEU A 17 33.04 -20.65 -15.22
C LEU A 17 33.17 -21.64 -14.06
N GLY A 18 32.11 -21.67 -13.24
CA GLY A 18 31.86 -22.69 -12.24
C GLY A 18 30.62 -22.39 -11.40
N VAL A 19 29.46 -22.19 -12.04
CA VAL A 19 28.16 -22.22 -11.37
C VAL A 19 28.01 -23.59 -10.71
N VAL A 20 27.86 -23.64 -9.39
CA VAL A 20 27.20 -24.76 -8.71
C VAL A 20 25.83 -24.28 -8.29
N ALA A 21 24.85 -24.64 -9.10
CA ALA A 21 23.45 -24.52 -8.79
C ALA A 21 23.10 -25.47 -7.63
N PHE A 22 22.47 -24.92 -6.59
CA PHE A 22 21.44 -25.61 -5.84
C PHE A 22 20.17 -24.80 -6.00
N ALA A 23 19.22 -25.37 -6.74
CA ALA A 23 17.86 -24.87 -6.87
C ALA A 23 17.06 -25.23 -5.61
N ALA A 24 16.33 -24.26 -5.09
CA ALA A 24 15.03 -24.47 -4.47
C ALA A 24 14.19 -23.23 -4.82
N ASP A 25 13.15 -23.47 -5.61
CA ASP A 25 12.29 -22.47 -6.24
C ASP A 25 11.72 -21.47 -5.22
N GLY A 26 12.05 -20.20 -5.42
CA GLY A 26 11.24 -19.08 -4.98
C GLY A 26 11.13 -18.18 -6.20
N ASP A 27 9.92 -18.09 -6.77
CA ASP A 27 9.64 -17.14 -7.84
C ASP A 27 10.10 -15.76 -7.39
N THR A 28 11.19 -15.27 -7.98
CA THR A 28 11.57 -13.86 -7.90
C THR A 28 10.49 -13.13 -8.68
N MET A 29 9.62 -12.41 -7.98
CA MET A 29 8.71 -11.48 -8.63
C MET A 29 9.58 -10.42 -9.32
N ASP A 30 9.59 -10.46 -10.65
CA ASP A 30 10.17 -9.43 -11.50
C ASP A 30 9.66 -8.05 -11.05
N ASP A 31 10.59 -7.08 -10.97
CA ASP A 31 10.38 -5.66 -10.68
C ASP A 31 8.96 -5.15 -10.99
N ILE A 32 8.11 -5.06 -9.95
CA ILE A 32 6.82 -4.35 -10.04
C ILE A 32 7.10 -2.87 -9.86
N SER A 33 7.72 -2.27 -10.86
CA SER A 33 7.66 -0.84 -11.07
C SER A 33 6.21 -0.43 -11.32
N ALA A 34 5.66 0.37 -10.40
CA ALA A 34 4.44 1.15 -10.56
C ALA A 34 3.13 0.39 -10.85
N ILE A 35 2.46 -0.11 -9.80
CA ILE A 35 0.99 -0.17 -9.81
C ILE A 35 0.47 1.13 -9.19
N THR A 36 0.39 2.17 -10.01
CA THR A 36 -0.48 3.33 -9.75
C THR A 36 -1.95 2.88 -9.72
N ASN A 37 -2.78 3.61 -8.96
CA ASN A 37 -4.23 3.49 -8.71
C ASN A 37 -5.17 3.38 -9.95
N ASP A 38 -4.82 2.61 -10.97
CA ASP A 38 -5.61 2.47 -12.18
C ASP A 38 -6.70 1.40 -12.03
N LYS A 39 -7.88 1.74 -12.56
CA LYS A 39 -9.11 0.96 -12.44
C LYS A 39 -8.98 -0.30 -13.30
N LEU A 40 -8.81 -1.46 -12.67
CA LEU A 40 -8.62 -2.76 -13.34
C LEU A 40 -9.83 -3.69 -13.15
N ALA A 41 -10.27 -4.35 -14.23
CA ALA A 41 -11.42 -5.25 -14.24
C ALA A 41 -11.01 -6.68 -13.87
N VAL A 42 -11.86 -7.35 -13.08
CA VAL A 42 -11.75 -8.76 -12.69
C VAL A 42 -12.50 -9.62 -13.70
N GLU A 43 -11.83 -10.46 -14.49
CA GLU A 43 -12.48 -11.37 -15.47
C GLU A 43 -12.45 -12.83 -14.99
N GLY A 44 -13.62 -13.47 -14.86
CA GLY A 44 -13.73 -14.84 -14.35
C GLY A 44 -15.12 -15.48 -14.49
N ASP A 45 -15.17 -16.82 -14.55
CA ASP A 45 -16.42 -17.60 -14.55
C ASP A 45 -17.07 -17.58 -13.15
N LEU A 46 -18.11 -16.75 -12.99
CA LEU A 46 -18.85 -16.57 -11.73
C LEU A 46 -19.80 -17.73 -11.37
N THR A 47 -19.73 -18.89 -12.03
CA THR A 47 -20.54 -20.06 -11.67
C THR A 47 -20.30 -20.57 -10.24
N THR A 48 -19.21 -20.16 -9.57
CA THR A 48 -18.86 -20.61 -8.19
C THR A 48 -18.25 -19.55 -7.25
N GLY A 49 -18.28 -18.24 -7.58
CA GLY A 49 -17.83 -17.20 -6.64
C GLY A 49 -16.31 -17.06 -6.46
N LYS A 50 -15.50 -17.29 -7.50
CA LYS A 50 -14.05 -17.04 -7.47
C LYS A 50 -13.70 -15.73 -8.20
N LEU A 51 -13.06 -14.79 -7.49
CA LEU A 51 -12.52 -13.55 -8.06
C LEU A 51 -11.24 -13.80 -8.84
N TYR A 52 -10.86 -12.87 -9.71
CA TYR A 52 -9.62 -12.86 -10.47
C TYR A 52 -8.98 -11.47 -10.30
N VAL A 53 -7.83 -11.36 -9.63
CA VAL A 53 -7.11 -10.09 -9.46
C VAL A 53 -6.00 -10.06 -10.51
N LYS A 54 -5.88 -8.99 -11.32
CA LYS A 54 -4.73 -8.83 -12.23
C LYS A 54 -3.87 -7.63 -11.81
N GLY A 55 -2.62 -7.91 -11.43
CA GLY A 55 -1.44 -7.03 -11.53
C GLY A 55 -0.69 -7.32 -12.83
N THR A 56 0.52 -6.81 -13.02
CA THR A 56 1.33 -6.77 -14.27
C THR A 56 1.47 -8.08 -15.09
N GLN A 57 2.03 -7.93 -16.30
CA GLN A 57 1.76 -8.64 -17.56
C GLN A 57 1.75 -10.18 -17.60
N ASP A 58 2.16 -10.92 -16.56
CA ASP A 58 2.38 -12.37 -16.66
C ASP A 58 1.61 -13.31 -15.72
N ASP A 59 0.76 -12.84 -14.80
CA ASP A 59 -0.09 -13.77 -14.02
C ASP A 59 -1.58 -13.69 -14.38
N VAL A 60 -1.88 -14.24 -15.57
CA VAL A 60 -3.24 -14.58 -15.99
C VAL A 60 -3.61 -15.97 -15.44
N LEU A 61 -3.92 -15.98 -14.14
CA LEU A 61 -4.92 -16.81 -13.45
C LEU A 61 -5.32 -18.16 -14.10
N ALA A 62 -4.54 -19.20 -13.78
CA ALA A 62 -4.99 -20.59 -13.81
C ALA A 62 -5.40 -21.02 -12.39
N SER A 63 -6.69 -21.18 -12.14
CA SER A 63 -7.31 -21.94 -11.02
C SER A 63 -6.47 -22.14 -9.73
N GLY A 64 -6.56 -21.23 -8.76
CA GLY A 64 -5.90 -21.33 -7.45
C GLY A 64 -6.57 -20.45 -6.38
N THR A 65 -6.16 -20.57 -5.12
CA THR A 65 -6.55 -19.65 -4.01
C THR A 65 -6.11 -18.23 -4.38
N GLN A 66 -6.99 -17.24 -4.18
CA GLN A 66 -6.84 -15.89 -4.73
C GLN A 66 -6.62 -14.87 -3.62
N ASN A 67 -5.48 -14.19 -3.66
CA ASN A 67 -5.08 -13.17 -2.70
C ASN A 67 -5.12 -11.79 -3.39
N ALA A 68 -5.68 -10.80 -2.72
CA ALA A 68 -5.81 -9.43 -3.18
C ALA A 68 -4.94 -8.53 -2.31
N THR A 69 -4.14 -7.68 -2.94
CA THR A 69 -3.33 -6.69 -2.22
C THR A 69 -4.20 -5.66 -1.49
N SER A 70 -3.81 -5.22 -0.29
CA SER A 70 -4.54 -4.15 0.41
C SER A 70 -4.48 -2.80 -0.33
N ASP A 71 -5.34 -1.84 0.04
CA ASP A 71 -5.44 -0.49 -0.55
C ASP A 71 -5.75 -0.43 -2.07
N ILE A 72 -6.20 -1.53 -2.69
CA ILE A 72 -6.62 -1.55 -4.11
C ILE A 72 -8.14 -1.45 -4.28
N THR A 73 -8.58 -1.23 -5.52
CA THR A 73 -10.00 -1.31 -5.91
C THR A 73 -10.22 -2.45 -6.90
N LEU A 74 -11.14 -3.36 -6.56
CA LEU A 74 -11.56 -4.47 -7.40
C LEU A 74 -12.87 -4.11 -8.15
N TYR A 75 -12.96 -4.47 -9.43
CA TYR A 75 -14.16 -4.26 -10.25
C TYR A 75 -14.69 -5.59 -10.80
N ILE A 76 -15.83 -6.06 -10.32
CA ILE A 76 -16.47 -7.29 -10.81
C ILE A 76 -17.53 -6.93 -11.87
N PRO A 77 -17.37 -7.32 -13.14
CA PRO A 77 -18.31 -7.01 -14.21
C PRO A 77 -19.64 -7.74 -14.02
N VAL A 78 -20.75 -7.00 -14.03
CA VAL A 78 -22.08 -7.61 -13.85
C VAL A 78 -22.49 -8.50 -15.02
N SER A 79 -21.88 -8.33 -16.20
CA SER A 79 -22.12 -9.14 -17.39
C SER A 79 -21.65 -10.60 -17.23
N GLN A 80 -20.71 -10.85 -16.32
CA GLN A 80 -20.21 -12.19 -16.05
C GLN A 80 -21.06 -12.93 -15.00
N ILE A 81 -22.04 -12.27 -14.37
CA ILE A 81 -22.91 -12.90 -13.38
C ILE A 81 -23.83 -13.92 -14.08
N THR A 82 -23.62 -15.20 -13.81
CA THR A 82 -24.39 -16.31 -14.40
C THR A 82 -25.59 -16.74 -13.54
N ALA A 83 -25.82 -16.09 -12.41
CA ALA A 83 -26.94 -16.35 -11.51
C ALA A 83 -28.30 -16.00 -12.14
N SER A 84 -29.38 -16.51 -11.54
CA SER A 84 -30.76 -16.21 -11.95
C SER A 84 -31.52 -15.49 -10.85
N PHE A 85 -32.47 -14.65 -11.22
CA PHE A 85 -33.41 -14.07 -10.27
C PHE A 85 -34.27 -15.19 -9.65
N VAL A 86 -34.49 -15.07 -8.35
CA VAL A 86 -35.54 -15.76 -7.62
C VAL A 86 -36.75 -14.83 -7.58
N ALA A 87 -37.90 -15.32 -8.04
CA ALA A 87 -39.17 -14.61 -8.00
C ALA A 87 -39.56 -14.28 -6.55
N ALA A 88 -40.49 -13.33 -6.38
CA ALA A 88 -40.93 -12.90 -5.05
C ALA A 88 -41.63 -14.01 -4.22
N ASP A 89 -42.01 -15.12 -4.85
CA ASP A 89 -42.56 -16.33 -4.24
C ASP A 89 -41.48 -17.41 -4.00
N ASP A 90 -40.20 -17.00 -4.01
CA ASP A 90 -39.01 -17.84 -3.85
C ASP A 90 -38.83 -18.93 -4.92
N SER A 91 -39.57 -18.86 -6.04
CA SER A 91 -39.34 -19.76 -7.18
C SER A 91 -38.19 -19.26 -8.07
N ALA A 92 -37.32 -20.17 -8.53
CA ALA A 92 -36.25 -19.81 -9.46
C ALA A 92 -36.80 -19.55 -10.87
N LEU A 93 -36.36 -18.46 -11.50
CA LEU A 93 -36.58 -18.22 -12.93
C LEU A 93 -35.45 -18.90 -13.72
N THR A 94 -35.74 -19.92 -14.54
CA THR A 94 -34.71 -20.69 -15.26
C THR A 94 -34.88 -20.63 -16.79
N GLY A 95 -33.76 -20.61 -17.53
CA GLY A 95 -33.71 -20.70 -18.99
C GLY A 95 -32.51 -19.97 -19.63
N THR A 96 -31.92 -20.52 -20.70
CA THR A 96 -30.70 -19.98 -21.36
C THR A 96 -30.82 -18.54 -21.84
N GLY A 97 -32.02 -18.06 -22.17
CA GLY A 97 -32.27 -16.66 -22.56
C GLY A 97 -32.40 -15.68 -21.40
N VAL A 98 -32.44 -16.15 -20.14
CA VAL A 98 -32.55 -15.30 -18.94
C VAL A 98 -31.21 -14.64 -18.63
N THR A 99 -30.10 -15.37 -18.72
CA THR A 99 -28.75 -14.87 -18.37
C THR A 99 -28.28 -13.74 -19.31
N ALA A 100 -28.47 -13.86 -20.63
CA ALA A 100 -28.10 -12.79 -21.56
C ALA A 100 -28.92 -11.50 -21.35
N LYS A 101 -30.17 -11.63 -20.87
CA LYS A 101 -31.10 -10.52 -20.63
C LYS A 101 -30.99 -9.97 -19.21
N LEU A 102 -30.20 -10.62 -18.36
CA LEU A 102 -29.86 -10.16 -17.02
C LEU A 102 -28.89 -8.98 -17.08
N ALA A 103 -27.91 -9.03 -17.99
CA ALA A 103 -26.96 -7.94 -18.20
C ALA A 103 -27.68 -6.63 -18.53
N ASP A 104 -28.74 -6.67 -19.35
CA ASP A 104 -29.56 -5.49 -19.69
C ASP A 104 -30.29 -4.90 -18.46
N ILE A 105 -30.72 -5.75 -17.52
CA ILE A 105 -31.36 -5.31 -16.28
C ILE A 105 -30.32 -4.75 -15.30
N LEU A 106 -29.20 -5.46 -15.12
CA LEU A 106 -28.11 -5.07 -14.22
C LEU A 106 -27.27 -3.92 -14.77
N SER A 107 -27.56 -3.47 -16.01
CA SER A 107 -27.02 -2.26 -16.60
C SER A 107 -28.02 -1.09 -16.61
N ASP A 108 -29.15 -1.24 -15.92
CA ASP A 108 -30.20 -0.21 -15.82
C ASP A 108 -30.44 0.15 -14.35
N GLY A 109 -29.84 1.28 -13.94
CA GLY A 109 -29.96 1.92 -12.62
C GLY A 109 -31.37 2.01 -12.07
N ASP A 110 -32.35 2.20 -12.95
CA ASP A 110 -33.74 2.49 -12.57
C ASP A 110 -34.53 1.22 -12.27
N LEU A 111 -34.11 0.06 -12.80
CA LEU A 111 -34.83 -1.20 -12.64
C LEU A 111 -34.49 -1.96 -11.37
N VAL A 112 -33.27 -1.80 -10.85
CA VAL A 112 -32.79 -2.56 -9.70
C VAL A 112 -32.21 -1.68 -8.62
N ARG A 113 -32.27 -2.17 -7.38
CA ARG A 113 -31.47 -1.66 -6.25
C ARG A 113 -30.39 -2.66 -5.90
N PHE A 114 -29.21 -2.15 -5.59
CA PHE A 114 -28.09 -2.95 -5.10
C PHE A 114 -28.00 -2.89 -3.57
N SER A 115 -27.70 -4.02 -2.94
CA SER A 115 -27.41 -4.12 -1.52
C SER A 115 -26.28 -5.11 -1.29
N LYS A 116 -25.56 -4.93 -0.17
CA LYS A 116 -24.44 -5.75 0.23
C LYS A 116 -24.54 -6.12 1.71
N LYS A 117 -23.98 -7.26 2.07
CA LYS A 117 -23.79 -7.73 3.44
C LYS A 117 -22.47 -8.50 3.52
N PHE A 118 -21.65 -8.22 4.52
CA PHE A 118 -20.49 -9.05 4.84
C PHE A 118 -20.92 -10.15 5.81
N GLU A 119 -20.46 -11.37 5.56
CA GLU A 119 -20.48 -12.43 6.56
C GLU A 119 -19.15 -12.45 7.35
N GLU A 120 -18.03 -12.13 6.70
CA GLU A 120 -16.69 -12.09 7.28
C GLU A 120 -15.83 -11.00 6.60
N GLY A 121 -14.79 -10.51 7.30
CA GLY A 121 -13.77 -9.63 6.70
C GLY A 121 -14.21 -8.21 6.32
N GLY A 122 -15.41 -7.76 6.69
CA GLY A 122 -15.93 -6.46 6.28
C GLY A 122 -15.07 -5.25 6.70
N LYS A 123 -14.15 -5.39 7.67
CA LYS A 123 -13.19 -4.35 8.07
C LYS A 123 -12.08 -4.11 7.03
N ALA A 124 -11.73 -5.12 6.24
CA ALA A 124 -10.76 -5.00 5.15
C ALA A 124 -11.34 -4.25 3.93
N VAL A 125 -12.64 -3.91 3.95
CA VAL A 125 -13.33 -3.28 2.82
C VAL A 125 -13.81 -1.88 3.18
N LYS A 126 -13.25 -0.88 2.50
CA LYS A 126 -13.61 0.54 2.61
C LYS A 126 -15.01 0.82 2.07
N SER A 127 -15.34 0.29 0.89
CA SER A 127 -16.67 0.46 0.31
C SER A 127 -17.00 -0.58 -0.74
N VAL A 128 -18.29 -0.90 -0.87
CA VAL A 128 -18.83 -1.70 -1.98
C VAL A 128 -19.95 -0.93 -2.65
N LYS A 129 -19.85 -0.72 -3.95
CA LYS A 129 -20.81 0.04 -4.76
C LYS A 129 -21.14 -0.69 -6.05
N TRP A 130 -22.32 -0.42 -6.57
CA TRP A 130 -22.67 -0.74 -7.95
C TRP A 130 -22.54 0.54 -8.77
N VAL A 131 -21.63 0.53 -9.73
CA VAL A 131 -21.21 1.73 -10.48
C VAL A 131 -21.12 1.43 -11.96
N GLU A 132 -21.42 2.44 -12.78
CA GLU A 132 -21.08 2.42 -14.19
C GLU A 132 -19.71 3.05 -14.37
N GLU A 133 -18.75 2.30 -14.90
CA GLU A 133 -17.41 2.83 -15.11
C GLU A 133 -16.75 2.34 -16.39
N LYS A 134 -15.76 3.10 -16.87
CA LYS A 134 -14.88 2.66 -17.95
C LYS A 134 -13.67 2.00 -17.29
N VAL A 135 -13.63 0.68 -17.37
CA VAL A 135 -12.53 -0.13 -16.82
C VAL A 135 -11.82 -0.80 -18.00
N ALA A 136 -10.49 -0.72 -18.05
CA ALA A 136 -9.73 -1.38 -19.10
C ALA A 136 -9.74 -2.90 -18.88
N THR A 137 -9.89 -3.66 -19.95
CA THR A 137 -9.64 -5.11 -19.94
C THR A 137 -8.14 -5.38 -19.90
N ALA A 138 -7.74 -6.59 -19.51
CA ALA A 138 -6.34 -7.03 -19.45
C ALA A 138 -5.57 -6.88 -20.78
N GLU A 139 -6.29 -6.82 -21.89
CA GLU A 139 -5.74 -6.65 -23.25
C GLU A 139 -5.70 -5.18 -23.71
N GLY A 140 -6.08 -4.22 -22.85
CA GLY A 140 -6.11 -2.79 -23.19
C GLY A 140 -7.22 -2.39 -24.17
N THR A 141 -8.16 -3.30 -24.47
CA THR A 141 -9.18 -3.14 -25.53
C THR A 141 -10.56 -2.72 -25.01
N GLY A 142 -10.70 -2.30 -23.75
CA GLY A 142 -12.00 -1.97 -23.13
C GLY A 142 -12.86 -1.00 -23.97
N THR A 143 -13.94 -1.52 -24.56
CA THR A 143 -14.76 -0.90 -25.62
C THR A 143 -16.00 -0.13 -25.11
N GLY A 144 -16.02 0.35 -23.87
CA GLY A 144 -17.15 1.18 -23.38
C GLY A 144 -17.27 1.29 -21.87
N ARG A 145 -18.25 2.06 -21.40
CA ARG A 145 -18.69 2.04 -20.00
C ARG A 145 -19.51 0.76 -19.76
N ALA A 146 -19.30 0.11 -18.64
CA ALA A 146 -20.08 -1.03 -18.20
C ALA A 146 -20.37 -0.94 -16.70
N TYR A 147 -21.32 -1.73 -16.21
CA TYR A 147 -21.63 -1.79 -14.80
C TYR A 147 -20.77 -2.81 -14.07
N TYR A 148 -20.29 -2.42 -12.89
CA TYR A 148 -19.44 -3.22 -12.02
C TYR A 148 -19.93 -3.18 -10.58
N ILE A 149 -19.64 -4.25 -9.84
CA ILE A 149 -19.54 -4.19 -8.39
C ILE A 149 -18.12 -3.72 -8.07
N GLU A 150 -17.98 -2.46 -7.65
CA GLU A 150 -16.73 -1.85 -7.18
C GLU A 150 -16.54 -2.20 -5.71
N ILE A 151 -15.41 -2.81 -5.36
CA ILE A 151 -15.00 -3.14 -3.99
C ILE A 151 -13.68 -2.41 -3.73
N LYS A 152 -13.72 -1.37 -2.89
CA LYS A 152 -12.52 -0.65 -2.44
C LYS A 152 -12.03 -1.28 -1.15
N LEU A 153 -10.79 -1.75 -1.12
CA LEU A 153 -10.18 -2.30 0.08
C LEU A 153 -9.63 -1.16 0.96
N ASN A 154 -9.55 -1.43 2.26
CA ASN A 154 -8.77 -0.57 3.16
C ASN A 154 -7.29 -0.92 3.00
N GLU A 155 -6.45 0.02 3.37
CA GLU A 155 -5.04 -0.22 3.61
C GLU A 155 -4.90 -1.15 4.82
N ASP A 156 -4.10 -2.21 4.65
CA ASP A 156 -3.66 -3.10 5.72
C ASP A 156 -2.21 -2.77 6.02
N LEU A 157 -1.85 -2.70 7.31
CA LEU A 157 -0.52 -2.34 7.78
C LEU A 157 0.23 -3.55 8.35
N THR A 158 -0.31 -4.75 8.16
CA THR A 158 0.21 -6.01 8.69
C THR A 158 0.60 -6.98 7.58
N ASP A 159 1.24 -8.07 7.95
CA ASP A 159 1.51 -9.25 7.11
C ASP A 159 0.41 -10.32 7.26
N GLU A 160 -0.70 -10.02 7.94
CA GLU A 160 -1.79 -10.96 8.15
C GLU A 160 -2.71 -11.05 6.93
N GLU A 161 -3.12 -12.28 6.60
CA GLU A 161 -4.14 -12.53 5.60
C GLU A 161 -5.55 -12.40 6.22
N THR A 162 -6.39 -11.53 5.65
CA THR A 162 -7.79 -11.37 6.03
C THR A 162 -8.73 -11.94 4.98
N LYS A 163 -9.48 -12.98 5.34
CA LYS A 163 -10.57 -13.50 4.52
C LYS A 163 -11.77 -12.54 4.49
N VAL A 164 -12.30 -12.27 3.29
CA VAL A 164 -13.50 -11.48 3.06
C VAL A 164 -14.60 -12.33 2.43
N GLU A 165 -15.78 -12.34 3.07
CA GLU A 165 -16.99 -12.95 2.53
C GLU A 165 -18.06 -11.89 2.31
N LEU A 166 -18.27 -11.52 1.04
CA LEU A 166 -19.24 -10.52 0.61
C LEU A 166 -20.44 -11.19 -0.06
N LYS A 167 -21.64 -10.96 0.47
CA LYS A 167 -22.90 -11.23 -0.21
C LYS A 167 -23.44 -9.95 -0.84
N TYR A 168 -23.83 -10.06 -2.10
CA TYR A 168 -24.51 -8.98 -2.82
C TYR A 168 -25.91 -9.39 -3.23
N THR A 169 -26.79 -8.41 -3.38
CA THR A 169 -28.17 -8.65 -3.79
C THR A 169 -28.67 -7.51 -4.67
N PHE A 170 -29.13 -7.86 -5.87
CA PHE A 170 -29.94 -7.00 -6.72
C PHE A 170 -31.41 -7.31 -6.47
N THR A 171 -32.23 -6.28 -6.26
CA THR A 171 -33.68 -6.44 -6.13
C THR A 171 -34.39 -5.59 -7.17
N THR A 172 -35.36 -6.16 -7.88
CA THR A 172 -36.18 -5.41 -8.84
C THR A 172 -37.07 -4.38 -8.12
N LYS A 173 -37.09 -3.14 -8.64
CA LYS A 173 -37.88 -2.03 -8.10
C LYS A 173 -39.34 -2.08 -8.57
N GLU A 174 -39.58 -2.70 -9.71
CA GLU A 174 -40.89 -2.85 -10.36
C GLU A 174 -41.02 -4.19 -11.10
N ASN A 175 -42.19 -4.44 -11.68
CA ASN A 175 -42.38 -5.57 -12.57
C ASN A 175 -41.65 -5.29 -13.88
N ILE A 176 -40.81 -6.22 -14.33
CA ILE A 176 -40.08 -6.11 -15.59
C ILE A 176 -40.75 -7.05 -16.58
N GLU A 177 -41.34 -6.47 -17.62
CA GLU A 177 -42.00 -7.18 -18.72
C GLU A 177 -41.35 -6.79 -20.05
N GLY A 178 -41.31 -7.71 -21.02
CA GLY A 178 -40.84 -7.43 -22.39
C GLY A 178 -39.32 -7.29 -22.57
N LYS A 179 -38.54 -6.93 -21.54
CA LYS A 179 -37.06 -6.88 -21.60
C LYS A 179 -36.45 -8.28 -21.60
N THR A 180 -36.85 -9.11 -20.64
CA THR A 180 -36.49 -10.54 -20.65
C THR A 180 -37.62 -11.33 -21.31
N GLY A 181 -37.40 -12.51 -21.88
CA GLY A 181 -38.51 -13.31 -22.46
C GLY A 181 -39.54 -13.78 -21.42
N TYR A 182 -39.41 -13.33 -20.17
CA TYR A 182 -40.14 -13.71 -18.97
C TYR A 182 -40.56 -12.45 -18.21
N ALA A 183 -41.70 -12.52 -17.51
CA ALA A 183 -42.12 -11.47 -16.58
C ALA A 183 -41.40 -11.66 -15.23
N ILE A 184 -40.64 -10.65 -14.79
CA ILE A 184 -39.97 -10.66 -13.48
C ILE A 184 -40.76 -9.75 -12.55
N LYS A 185 -41.28 -10.28 -11.44
CA LYS A 185 -42.07 -9.50 -10.47
C LYS A 185 -41.20 -8.49 -9.73
N LYS A 186 -41.81 -7.39 -9.31
CA LYS A 186 -41.26 -6.47 -8.32
C LYS A 186 -40.81 -7.22 -7.06
N GLY A 187 -39.65 -6.87 -6.53
CA GLY A 187 -39.10 -7.49 -5.34
C GLY A 187 -38.38 -8.83 -5.57
N ALA A 188 -38.34 -9.33 -6.81
CA ALA A 188 -37.49 -10.47 -7.16
C ALA A 188 -36.02 -10.17 -6.85
N LYS A 189 -35.28 -11.17 -6.39
CA LYS A 189 -33.90 -11.02 -5.91
C LYS A 189 -32.94 -11.86 -6.73
N LEU A 190 -31.82 -11.27 -7.12
CA LEU A 190 -30.63 -11.99 -7.53
C LEU A 190 -29.61 -11.83 -6.41
N THR A 191 -29.20 -12.94 -5.84
CA THR A 191 -28.20 -12.98 -4.77
C THR A 191 -26.96 -13.69 -5.28
N GLY A 192 -25.80 -13.16 -4.94
CA GLY A 192 -24.54 -13.86 -5.14
C GLY A 192 -23.60 -13.59 -3.98
N ASP A 193 -22.54 -14.38 -3.94
CA ASP A 193 -21.49 -14.29 -2.95
C ASP A 193 -20.12 -14.25 -3.64
N VAL A 194 -19.19 -13.67 -2.92
CA VAL A 194 -17.82 -13.41 -3.33
C VAL A 194 -16.95 -13.70 -2.12
N VAL A 195 -15.97 -14.58 -2.28
CA VAL A 195 -14.97 -14.87 -1.26
C VAL A 195 -13.59 -14.60 -1.85
N PHE A 196 -12.79 -13.83 -1.12
CA PHE A 196 -11.40 -13.54 -1.47
C PHE A 196 -10.60 -13.28 -0.19
N TYR A 197 -9.28 -13.37 -0.28
CA TYR A 197 -8.38 -13.06 0.83
C TYR A 197 -7.66 -11.76 0.53
N VAL A 198 -7.43 -10.96 1.56
CA VAL A 198 -6.70 -9.69 1.47
C VAL A 198 -5.41 -9.85 2.26
N GLU A 199 -4.28 -9.62 1.63
CA GLU A 199 -2.96 -9.64 2.27
C GLU A 199 -2.05 -8.62 1.59
N ASN A 200 -0.97 -8.24 2.25
CA ASN A 200 0.10 -7.50 1.61
C ASN A 200 1.13 -8.47 1.02
N GLY A 201 1.76 -8.10 -0.10
CA GLY A 201 2.89 -8.84 -0.65
C GLY A 201 4.14 -8.70 0.22
N GLU A 202 5.07 -9.63 0.08
CA GLU A 202 6.39 -9.55 0.73
C GLU A 202 7.37 -8.75 -0.13
N MET A 203 8.17 -7.90 0.52
CA MET A 203 9.33 -7.20 -0.05
C MET A 203 10.58 -7.58 0.73
N ARG A 204 11.70 -7.78 0.03
CA ARG A 204 12.99 -8.06 0.67
C ARG A 204 13.69 -6.77 1.07
N LEU A 205 14.40 -6.78 2.18
CA LEU A 205 15.16 -5.63 2.68
C LEU A 205 16.56 -5.52 2.06
N ASP A 206 16.62 -5.62 0.74
CA ASP A 206 17.69 -5.10 -0.12
C ASP A 206 17.10 -4.56 -1.45
N ASP A 207 15.77 -4.42 -1.50
CA ASP A 207 15.03 -3.87 -2.62
C ASP A 207 14.73 -2.38 -2.39
N THR A 208 14.15 -1.75 -3.40
CA THR A 208 13.69 -0.36 -3.35
C THR A 208 12.17 -0.29 -3.21
N ALA A 209 11.69 0.55 -2.30
CA ALA A 209 10.28 0.90 -2.18
C ALA A 209 9.96 2.17 -2.99
N THR A 210 8.97 2.10 -3.89
CA THR A 210 8.46 3.31 -4.56
C THR A 210 7.64 4.16 -3.59
N VAL A 211 7.95 5.45 -3.50
CA VAL A 211 7.21 6.41 -2.67
C VAL A 211 5.73 6.46 -3.08
N GLY A 212 4.85 6.36 -2.08
CA GLY A 212 3.39 6.36 -2.24
C GLY A 212 2.77 5.01 -2.61
N ALA A 213 3.58 4.04 -3.07
CA ALA A 213 3.11 2.69 -3.34
C ALA A 213 2.70 1.98 -2.04
N SER A 214 1.68 1.15 -2.13
CA SER A 214 1.11 0.39 -1.02
C SER A 214 1.12 -1.09 -1.33
N GLY A 215 0.75 -1.89 -0.33
CA GLY A 215 0.43 -3.29 -0.56
C GLY A 215 1.57 -4.25 -0.31
N TYR A 216 2.63 -3.81 0.36
CA TYR A 216 3.78 -4.63 0.69
C TYR A 216 4.15 -4.48 2.16
N TYR A 217 4.66 -5.55 2.76
CA TYR A 217 5.41 -5.49 4.01
C TYR A 217 6.87 -5.83 3.71
N ALA A 218 7.78 -5.26 4.49
CA ALA A 218 9.19 -5.56 4.41
C ALA A 218 9.56 -6.54 5.52
N LYS A 219 10.26 -7.61 5.14
CA LYS A 219 10.71 -8.65 6.06
C LYS A 219 12.22 -8.67 6.12
N ALA A 220 12.76 -8.60 7.33
CA ALA A 220 14.19 -8.59 7.53
C ALA A 220 14.80 -9.98 7.53
N GLU A 221 16.01 -10.09 6.99
CA GLU A 221 16.86 -11.27 7.12
C GLU A 221 17.48 -11.29 8.52
N LYS A 222 17.07 -12.29 9.31
CA LYS A 222 17.45 -12.42 10.72
C LYS A 222 18.96 -12.49 10.91
N ASN A 223 19.49 -11.78 11.92
CA ASN A 223 20.92 -11.70 12.22
C ASN A 223 21.82 -11.24 11.05
N GLU A 224 21.24 -10.64 10.01
CA GLU A 224 21.96 -10.09 8.88
C GLU A 224 21.76 -8.57 8.81
N ASP A 225 22.58 -7.91 8.00
CA ASP A 225 22.42 -6.50 7.68
C ASP A 225 21.34 -6.38 6.60
N ASN A 226 20.47 -5.39 6.78
CA ASN A 226 19.28 -5.16 5.97
C ASN A 226 19.27 -3.70 5.54
N SER A 227 18.85 -3.45 4.31
CA SER A 227 18.77 -2.12 3.72
C SER A 227 17.40 -1.87 3.06
N LEU A 228 16.94 -0.63 3.03
CA LEU A 228 15.75 -0.26 2.28
C LEU A 228 15.86 1.18 1.82
N GLU A 229 15.70 1.39 0.52
CA GLU A 229 15.67 2.71 -0.08
C GLU A 229 14.25 3.05 -0.51
N TRP A 230 13.88 4.31 -0.31
CA TRP A 230 12.63 4.85 -0.86
C TRP A 230 12.95 5.78 -2.00
N GLU A 231 12.42 5.48 -3.18
CA GLU A 231 12.65 6.26 -4.39
C GLU A 231 11.35 6.84 -4.97
N ASP A 232 11.47 8.03 -5.55
CA ASP A 232 10.50 8.52 -6.52
C ASP A 232 11.04 8.38 -7.94
N ASN A 233 10.33 8.92 -8.94
CA ASN A 233 10.73 8.76 -10.36
C ASN A 233 12.12 9.31 -10.69
N ASN A 234 12.71 10.14 -9.83
CA ASN A 234 13.95 10.85 -10.14
C ASN A 234 15.02 10.72 -9.06
N ASN A 235 14.65 10.49 -7.79
CA ASN A 235 15.58 10.57 -6.67
C ASN A 235 15.34 9.50 -5.60
N THR A 236 16.42 9.10 -4.92
CA THR A 236 16.36 8.46 -3.60
C THR A 236 15.99 9.50 -2.56
N ILE A 237 15.01 9.16 -1.72
CA ILE A 237 14.32 10.09 -0.83
C ILE A 237 14.66 9.81 0.63
N ALA A 238 14.83 8.54 0.96
CA ALA A 238 15.26 8.08 2.28
C ALA A 238 15.95 6.73 2.14
N LYS A 239 16.82 6.41 3.10
CA LYS A 239 17.47 5.11 3.21
C LYS A 239 17.44 4.63 4.66
N LEU A 240 17.25 3.35 4.85
CA LEU A 240 17.29 2.67 6.15
C LEU A 240 18.30 1.54 6.09
N GLU A 241 19.19 1.47 7.08
CA GLU A 241 20.15 0.37 7.24
C GLU A 241 20.15 -0.14 8.67
N PHE A 242 20.09 -1.45 8.87
CA PHE A 242 20.13 -2.03 10.21
C PHE A 242 20.49 -3.51 10.23
N SER A 243 21.09 -3.97 11.33
CA SER A 243 21.19 -5.40 11.61
C SER A 243 19.95 -5.89 12.35
N ALA A 244 19.26 -6.87 11.77
CA ALA A 244 18.03 -7.43 12.33
C ALA A 244 18.28 -8.29 13.58
N ASN A 245 17.23 -8.49 14.38
CA ASN A 245 17.26 -9.44 15.49
C ASN A 245 17.14 -10.90 15.00
N ASP A 246 17.09 -11.87 15.93
CA ASP A 246 17.08 -13.29 15.62
C ASP A 246 15.71 -13.84 15.17
N ASP A 247 14.65 -13.04 15.32
CA ASP A 247 13.28 -13.31 14.90
C ASP A 247 12.57 -12.00 14.53
N PRO A 248 12.93 -11.38 13.39
CA PRO A 248 12.49 -10.04 13.07
C PRO A 248 11.02 -10.03 12.63
N ASP A 249 10.23 -9.17 13.27
CA ASP A 249 8.88 -8.85 12.82
C ASP A 249 8.91 -8.16 11.45
N ALA A 250 7.91 -8.41 10.62
CA ALA A 250 7.68 -7.63 9.42
C ALA A 250 7.21 -6.22 9.77
N PHE A 251 7.52 -5.24 8.92
CA PHE A 251 7.00 -3.88 9.07
C PHE A 251 6.48 -3.32 7.76
N TYR A 252 5.55 -2.37 7.83
CA TYR A 252 4.97 -1.74 6.66
C TYR A 252 5.81 -0.54 6.20
N PRO A 253 6.52 -0.62 5.06
CA PRO A 253 7.51 0.40 4.69
C PRO A 253 6.89 1.62 4.00
N ARG A 254 5.58 1.69 3.77
CA ARG A 254 5.00 2.75 2.92
C ARG A 254 5.30 4.15 3.45
N MET A 255 5.95 4.95 2.60
CA MET A 255 6.18 6.37 2.80
C MET A 255 5.33 7.20 1.85
N THR A 256 4.88 8.37 2.28
CA THR A 256 4.27 9.40 1.44
C THR A 256 4.94 10.76 1.61
N THR A 257 4.97 11.53 0.52
CA THR A 257 5.40 12.94 0.48
C THR A 257 4.22 13.91 0.38
N SER A 258 2.98 13.41 0.43
CA SER A 258 1.78 14.25 0.41
C SER A 258 1.45 14.77 1.81
N TRP A 259 1.47 16.10 1.95
CA TRP A 259 1.03 16.79 3.18
C TRP A 259 -0.39 16.41 3.61
N GLU A 260 -1.32 16.32 2.66
CA GLU A 260 -2.71 15.96 2.92
C GLU A 260 -2.82 14.52 3.46
N LEU A 261 -2.05 13.59 2.91
CA LEU A 261 -2.06 12.19 3.35
C LEU A 261 -1.28 11.96 4.64
N ALA A 262 -0.26 12.77 4.90
CA ALA A 262 0.63 12.65 6.07
C ALA A 262 0.06 13.29 7.33
N ILE A 263 -0.47 14.51 7.20
CA ILE A 263 -0.84 15.38 8.33
C ILE A 263 -2.31 15.82 8.24
N GLY A 264 -2.83 15.98 7.01
CA GLY A 264 -4.19 16.45 6.76
C GLY A 264 -4.48 17.80 7.42
N ASP A 265 -5.74 18.06 7.74
CA ASP A 265 -6.16 19.29 8.43
C ASP A 265 -5.92 19.26 9.96
N SER A 266 -5.31 18.20 10.49
CA SER A 266 -5.26 17.91 11.93
C SER A 266 -4.21 18.74 12.69
N ILE A 267 -3.24 19.31 11.98
CA ILE A 267 -2.16 20.11 12.56
C ILE A 267 -2.04 21.41 11.77
N ASN A 268 -1.89 22.54 12.48
CA ASN A 268 -1.68 23.84 11.86
C ASN A 268 -0.29 23.89 11.19
N ASN A 269 -0.24 23.72 9.88
CA ASN A 269 1.00 23.78 9.09
C ASN A 269 1.32 25.19 8.58
N LYS A 270 0.57 26.22 8.98
CA LYS A 270 0.83 27.61 8.57
C LYS A 270 2.21 28.12 8.96
N ASN A 271 2.84 27.47 9.92
CA ASN A 271 4.19 27.80 10.39
C ASN A 271 5.24 27.60 9.29
N PHE A 272 4.93 26.78 8.29
CA PHE A 272 5.76 26.56 7.11
C PHE A 272 5.42 27.50 5.94
N GLU A 273 4.46 28.43 6.11
CA GLU A 273 4.17 29.43 5.08
C GLU A 273 5.38 30.38 4.91
N GLY A 274 5.98 30.39 3.72
CA GLY A 274 7.12 31.26 3.40
C GLY A 274 8.51 30.61 3.57
N THR A 275 8.55 29.31 3.81
CA THR A 275 9.75 28.48 3.69
C THR A 275 9.44 27.29 2.80
N ASP A 276 10.42 26.83 2.02
CA ASP A 276 10.28 25.57 1.32
C ASP A 276 10.38 24.42 2.35
N ALA A 277 9.36 23.57 2.35
CA ALA A 277 9.23 22.46 3.29
C ALA A 277 8.61 21.23 2.62
N VAL A 278 9.19 20.08 2.89
CA VAL A 278 8.72 18.79 2.37
C VAL A 278 8.41 17.83 3.52
N VAL A 279 7.45 16.94 3.31
CA VAL A 279 7.11 15.90 4.28
C VAL A 279 7.65 14.55 3.82
N ARG A 280 8.06 13.72 4.80
CA ARG A 280 8.47 12.32 4.67
C ARG A 280 7.72 11.54 5.75
N ALA A 281 6.61 10.92 5.39
CA ALA A 281 5.68 10.34 6.35
C ALA A 281 5.52 8.83 6.14
N PHE A 282 5.91 8.04 7.15
CA PHE A 282 5.64 6.60 7.15
C PHE A 282 4.21 6.34 7.61
N ARG A 283 3.43 5.58 6.85
CA ARG A 283 1.96 5.49 7.03
C ARG A 283 1.53 4.81 8.33
N ALA A 284 2.34 3.88 8.84
CA ALA A 284 2.12 3.23 10.14
C ALA A 284 2.91 3.90 11.28
N ALA A 285 3.30 5.18 11.13
CA ALA A 285 4.14 5.87 12.11
C ALA A 285 3.52 5.92 13.53
N PRO A 286 4.31 5.67 14.60
CA PRO A 286 5.71 5.23 14.53
C PRO A 286 5.82 3.77 14.08
N VAL A 287 6.63 3.52 13.05
CA VAL A 287 6.92 2.16 12.56
C VAL A 287 8.10 1.62 13.35
N GLU A 288 7.94 0.50 14.05
CA GLU A 288 9.05 -0.16 14.75
C GLU A 288 9.96 -0.89 13.77
N ILE A 289 11.27 -0.72 13.93
CA ILE A 289 12.29 -1.37 13.09
C ILE A 289 12.76 -2.63 13.82
N PRO A 290 12.76 -3.82 13.18
CA PRO A 290 13.08 -5.10 13.82
C PRO A 290 14.60 -5.29 14.03
N CYS A 291 15.24 -4.31 14.65
CA CYS A 291 16.69 -4.22 14.83
C CYS A 291 17.11 -4.53 16.28
N THR A 292 18.29 -5.13 16.45
CA THR A 292 18.87 -5.36 17.79
C THR A 292 19.34 -4.07 18.45
N SER A 293 19.90 -3.17 17.63
CA SER A 293 20.47 -1.89 18.05
C SER A 293 19.60 -0.72 17.56
N ARG A 294 20.20 0.38 17.09
CA ARG A 294 19.49 1.47 16.41
C ARG A 294 19.88 1.41 14.93
N ALA A 295 18.90 1.50 14.05
CA ALA A 295 19.10 1.63 12.63
C ALA A 295 19.77 2.97 12.28
N SER A 296 20.55 2.98 11.20
CA SER A 296 20.94 4.20 10.50
C SER A 296 19.79 4.60 9.58
N PHE A 297 19.23 5.78 9.81
CA PHE A 297 18.16 6.31 8.97
C PHE A 297 18.61 7.62 8.34
N TYR A 298 18.57 7.66 7.02
CA TYR A 298 19.00 8.79 6.20
C TYR A 298 17.78 9.43 5.56
N LEU A 299 17.65 10.74 5.73
CA LEU A 299 16.74 11.58 4.97
C LEU A 299 17.56 12.37 3.95
N TYR A 300 17.38 12.09 2.66
CA TYR A 300 18.12 12.79 1.60
C TYR A 300 17.72 14.27 1.57
N MET A 301 18.67 15.14 1.22
CA MET A 301 18.38 16.55 0.99
C MET A 301 17.27 16.69 -0.05
N PRO A 302 16.20 17.45 0.23
CA PRO A 302 15.15 17.67 -0.76
C PRO A 302 15.71 18.39 -1.99
N ALA A 303 15.59 17.76 -3.16
CA ALA A 303 16.03 18.37 -4.42
C ALA A 303 15.33 19.72 -4.70
N GLU A 304 14.16 19.93 -4.11
CA GLU A 304 13.40 21.17 -4.20
C GLU A 304 14.11 22.38 -3.58
N PHE A 305 15.02 22.17 -2.63
CA PHE A 305 15.78 23.24 -1.98
C PHE A 305 16.87 23.81 -2.88
N GLY A 306 17.33 23.04 -3.86
CA GLY A 306 18.42 23.40 -4.76
C GLY A 306 19.81 23.38 -4.10
N ASP A 307 20.84 23.55 -4.94
CA ASP A 307 22.24 23.30 -4.56
C ASP A 307 22.86 24.40 -3.65
N ASP A 308 22.17 25.52 -3.45
CA ASP A 308 22.69 26.68 -2.72
C ASP A 308 22.32 26.68 -1.22
N VAL A 309 21.51 25.72 -0.76
CA VAL A 309 21.10 25.63 0.65
C VAL A 309 22.22 25.00 1.48
N ASP A 310 22.65 25.72 2.53
CA ASP A 310 23.62 25.20 3.50
C ASP A 310 22.91 24.14 4.37
N PRO A 311 23.39 22.89 4.44
CA PRO A 311 22.81 21.88 5.31
C PRO A 311 22.72 22.28 6.79
N ALA A 312 23.54 23.23 7.25
CA ALA A 312 23.48 23.77 8.60
C ALA A 312 22.26 24.68 8.86
N ASP A 313 21.64 25.22 7.82
CA ASP A 313 20.43 26.04 7.94
C ASP A 313 19.15 25.18 8.01
N VAL A 314 19.19 23.97 7.44
CA VAL A 314 18.06 23.05 7.38
C VAL A 314 17.53 22.69 8.76
N ALA A 315 16.22 22.75 8.93
CA ALA A 315 15.52 22.31 10.13
C ALA A 315 14.68 21.07 9.86
N ILE A 316 14.66 20.14 10.83
CA ILE A 316 13.91 18.89 10.76
C ILE A 316 12.97 18.82 11.96
N TYR A 317 11.68 18.71 11.67
CA TYR A 317 10.63 18.54 12.65
C TYR A 317 10.04 17.13 12.56
N GLU A 318 9.78 16.51 13.71
CA GLU A 318 9.05 15.24 13.81
C GLU A 318 7.65 15.53 14.34
N VAL A 319 6.63 15.00 13.68
CA VAL A 319 5.26 15.11 14.18
C VAL A 319 5.05 14.11 15.31
N LYS A 320 4.76 14.60 16.51
CA LYS A 320 4.41 13.80 17.69
C LYS A 320 3.20 14.36 18.37
N ASP A 321 2.25 13.51 18.75
CA ASP A 321 1.05 13.92 19.49
C ASP A 321 0.33 15.12 18.85
N ASN A 322 0.31 15.17 17.50
CA ASN A 322 -0.22 16.25 16.67
C ASN A 322 0.50 17.61 16.79
N GLU A 323 1.77 17.60 17.19
CA GLU A 323 2.63 18.79 17.28
C GLU A 323 3.93 18.60 16.48
N PHE A 324 4.48 19.70 15.97
CA PHE A 324 5.80 19.70 15.34
C PHE A 324 6.87 19.86 16.44
N VAL A 325 7.65 18.81 16.64
CA VAL A 325 8.77 18.81 17.57
C VAL A 325 10.05 19.00 16.78
N ASP A 326 10.81 20.05 17.08
CA ASP A 326 12.14 20.23 16.49
C ASP A 326 13.06 19.08 16.93
N VAL A 327 13.55 18.34 15.95
CA VAL A 327 14.47 17.22 16.12
C VAL A 327 15.77 17.43 15.35
N THR A 328 16.02 18.64 14.82
CA THR A 328 17.18 18.97 13.98
C THR A 328 18.48 18.51 14.64
N SER A 329 18.64 18.74 15.95
CA SER A 329 19.84 18.36 16.70
C SER A 329 20.05 16.85 16.87
N LYS A 330 19.09 16.01 16.47
CA LYS A 330 19.22 14.54 16.46
C LYS A 330 19.76 14.00 15.13
N PHE A 331 19.87 14.87 14.13
CA PHE A 331 20.39 14.54 12.82
C PHE A 331 21.78 15.13 12.65
N GLU A 332 22.61 14.41 11.91
CA GLU A 332 23.93 14.82 11.46
C GLU A 332 23.92 14.81 9.93
N TYR A 333 24.36 15.90 9.31
CA TYR A 333 24.51 15.92 7.85
C TYR A 333 25.72 15.07 7.44
N VAL A 334 25.53 14.22 6.42
CA VAL A 334 26.54 13.33 5.87
C VAL A 334 26.51 13.39 4.34
N GLU A 335 27.69 13.50 3.73
CA GLU A 335 27.83 13.41 2.27
C GLU A 335 27.79 11.95 1.81
N THR A 336 28.35 11.01 2.58
CA THR A 336 28.41 9.59 2.26
C THR A 336 28.06 8.69 3.43
N ASP A 337 27.58 7.48 3.15
CA ASP A 337 27.38 6.44 4.17
C ASP A 337 28.70 5.72 4.56
N GLU A 338 28.59 4.72 5.45
CA GLU A 338 29.74 3.94 5.93
C GLU A 338 30.43 3.12 4.83
N ASP A 339 29.71 2.81 3.74
CA ASP A 339 30.21 2.07 2.58
C ASP A 339 30.74 3.01 1.46
N GLY A 340 30.58 4.32 1.62
CA GLY A 340 31.05 5.34 0.70
C GLY A 340 30.09 5.63 -0.45
N ASN A 341 28.82 5.24 -0.34
CA ASN A 341 27.78 5.66 -1.27
C ASN A 341 27.37 7.11 -0.99
N ASP A 342 26.98 7.82 -2.04
CA ASP A 342 26.53 9.20 -1.96
C ASP A 342 25.16 9.27 -1.26
N ILE A 343 25.08 10.10 -0.22
CA ILE A 343 23.88 10.31 0.58
C ILE A 343 23.39 11.74 0.44
N ASP A 344 24.29 12.72 0.58
CA ASP A 344 23.94 14.15 0.63
C ASP A 344 22.66 14.41 1.45
N GLY A 345 22.72 14.14 2.75
CA GLY A 345 21.51 14.09 3.56
C GLY A 345 21.75 14.01 5.07
N PHE A 346 20.69 13.73 5.80
CA PHE A 346 20.64 13.81 7.25
C PHE A 346 20.51 12.42 7.88
N LEU A 347 21.52 12.00 8.63
CA LEU A 347 21.59 10.73 9.34
C LEU A 347 21.08 10.89 10.78
N THR A 348 20.24 9.95 11.22
CA THR A 348 19.97 9.72 12.65
C THR A 348 20.03 8.24 13.01
N ARG A 349 20.23 7.96 14.30
CA ARG A 349 20.17 6.59 14.84
C ARG A 349 18.83 6.39 15.56
N THR A 350 17.96 5.55 15.03
CA THR A 350 16.57 5.38 15.53
C THR A 350 16.16 3.92 15.67
N ARG A 351 15.07 3.67 16.41
CA ARG A 351 14.34 2.38 16.42
C ARG A 351 12.95 2.49 15.80
N THR A 352 12.56 3.70 15.42
CA THR A 352 11.24 3.98 14.87
C THR A 352 11.33 4.95 13.70
N LEU A 353 10.44 4.78 12.72
CA LEU A 353 10.23 5.75 11.64
C LEU A 353 8.96 6.54 11.90
N GLY A 354 9.04 7.87 11.80
CA GLY A 354 7.97 8.80 12.17
C GLY A 354 7.34 9.54 10.99
N VAL A 355 6.90 10.76 11.25
CA VAL A 355 6.53 11.71 10.20
C VAL A 355 7.46 12.90 10.34
N TYR A 356 8.28 13.12 9.32
CA TYR A 356 9.29 14.18 9.32
C TYR A 356 8.91 15.29 8.35
N VAL A 357 9.10 16.54 8.77
CA VAL A 357 9.04 17.72 7.93
C VAL A 357 10.44 18.31 7.87
N ILE A 358 10.97 18.43 6.66
CA ILE A 358 12.29 18.98 6.38
C ILE A 358 12.07 20.37 5.79
N CYS A 359 12.76 21.38 6.30
CA CYS A 359 12.61 22.78 5.90
C CYS A 359 13.96 23.38 5.53
N GLU A 360 14.01 24.21 4.49
CA GLU A 360 15.23 24.92 4.07
C GLU A 360 15.85 25.77 5.21
N LYS A 361 15.02 26.17 6.18
CA LYS A 361 15.42 26.90 7.39
C LYS A 361 14.44 26.65 8.55
N ALA A 362 14.89 26.95 9.77
CA ALA A 362 14.02 26.94 10.94
C ALA A 362 12.83 27.90 10.81
N VAL A 363 11.64 27.45 11.23
CA VAL A 363 10.44 28.29 11.33
C VAL A 363 10.36 29.01 12.68
N GLU A 364 9.79 30.22 12.73
CA GLU A 364 9.76 30.99 13.97
C GLU A 364 8.86 30.37 15.05
N GLU A 365 9.40 30.21 16.27
CA GLU A 365 8.81 29.51 17.42
C GLU A 365 7.44 30.07 17.85
N THR A 366 7.16 31.35 17.62
CA THR A 366 5.85 31.97 17.93
C THR A 366 4.67 31.43 17.12
N ALA A 367 4.94 30.55 16.16
CA ALA A 367 3.94 29.88 15.33
C ALA A 367 3.54 28.50 15.91
N LEU A 368 4.32 27.91 16.83
CA LEU A 368 3.98 26.67 17.56
C LEU A 368 3.03 27.04 18.73
N VAL A 369 1.72 27.04 18.50
CA VAL A 369 0.75 27.58 19.48
C VAL A 369 0.69 26.76 20.78
N ASP A 370 1.19 27.38 21.86
CA ASP A 370 0.73 27.39 23.27
C ASP A 370 0.23 26.05 23.88
N GLY A 371 1.16 25.12 24.04
CA GLY A 371 1.04 24.10 25.09
C GLY A 371 1.36 24.73 26.45
N THR A 372 0.36 25.28 27.14
CA THR A 372 0.53 25.60 28.57
C THR A 372 1.13 24.36 29.26
N PRO A 373 2.25 24.47 29.99
CA PRO A 373 2.84 23.31 30.63
C PRO A 373 1.81 22.73 31.59
N VAL A 374 1.40 21.48 31.35
CA VAL A 374 0.65 20.72 32.34
C VAL A 374 1.57 20.64 33.56
N PRO A 375 1.21 21.22 34.72
CA PRO A 375 2.06 21.11 35.89
C PRO A 375 2.23 19.63 36.18
N GLU A 376 3.50 19.23 36.31
CA GLU A 376 3.93 17.90 36.72
C GLU A 376 3.05 17.47 37.90
N LYS A 377 2.18 16.48 37.69
CA LYS A 377 1.38 15.93 38.79
C LYS A 377 2.38 15.33 39.75
N GLU A 378 2.58 15.98 40.90
CA GLU A 378 3.29 15.40 42.03
C GLU A 378 2.74 14.00 42.26
N ASN A 379 3.63 13.03 42.14
CA ASN A 379 3.39 11.63 42.46
C ASN A 379 2.84 11.58 43.91
N PRO A 380 1.56 11.23 44.14
CA PRO A 380 1.05 11.11 45.48
C PRO A 380 1.69 9.86 46.06
N GLY A 381 2.78 10.07 46.81
CA GLY A 381 3.56 9.02 47.42
C GLY A 381 2.66 7.94 48.03
N THR A 382 3.02 6.69 47.75
CA THR A 382 2.40 5.50 48.29
C THR A 382 2.35 5.58 49.83
N GLY A 383 1.19 5.99 50.33
CA GLY A 383 0.88 5.98 51.75
C GLY A 383 0.90 4.53 52.27
N ARG A 384 1.73 4.30 53.30
CA ARG A 384 1.62 3.12 54.16
C ARG A 384 0.42 3.26 55.10
N PHE A 385 -0.26 2.12 55.25
CA PHE A 385 -1.36 1.73 56.14
C PHE A 385 -2.78 2.09 55.69
#